data_AF-A0A0P0WW92-F1
#
_entry.id   AF-A0A0P0WW92-F1
#
_cell.length_a   1.000
_cell.length_b   1.000
_cell.length_c   1.000
_cell.angle_alpha   90.00
_cell.angle_beta   90.00
_cell.angle_gamma   90.00
#
_symmetry.space_group_name_H-M   'P 1'
#
loop_
_entity.id
_entity.type
_entity.pdbx_description
1 polymer ?
#
loop_
_entity_poly.entity_id
_entity_poly.type
_entity_poly.pdbx_seq_one_letter_code
_entity_poly.pdbx_strand_id
1 'polypeptide(L)'
;RFIQERWTAIWGEEDIPCISLSTLSASVMHKLRPQPAWDRTCTAAAASGLLWELDMRSELGAFELGKQAEAVECSLDVLLDALTARRLRLGRSITRKQRHNRNCI
;
A
#
# COMPACT_ATOMS: atom_id res chain seq x y z
N ARG A 1 -16.10 4.10 -12.78
CA ARG A 1 -17.48 4.01 -13.30
C ARG A 1 -18.21 2.75 -12.81
N PHE A 2 -17.83 1.53 -13.21
CA PHE A 2 -18.50 0.28 -12.73
C PHE A 2 -18.65 0.18 -11.19
N ILE A 3 -17.59 0.50 -10.44
CA ILE A 3 -17.62 0.48 -8.97
C ILE A 3 -18.67 1.46 -8.44
N GLN A 4 -18.79 2.63 -9.07
CA GLN A 4 -19.73 3.69 -8.71
C GLN A 4 -21.18 3.26 -8.97
N GLU A 5 -21.46 2.70 -10.14
CA GLU A 5 -22.78 2.16 -10.48
C GLU A 5 -23.20 1.04 -9.51
N ARG A 6 -22.27 0.13 -9.18
CA ARG A 6 -22.55 -0.98 -8.25
C ARG A 6 -22.77 -0.49 -6.82
N TRP A 7 -22.06 0.56 -6.39
CA TRP A 7 -22.28 1.19 -5.10
C TRP A 7 -23.68 1.79 -5.01
N THR A 8 -24.03 2.64 -5.99
CA THR A 8 -25.35 3.27 -6.04
C THR A 8 -26.48 2.23 -6.07
N ALA A 9 -26.28 1.11 -6.78
CA ALA A 9 -27.27 0.03 -6.83
C ALA A 9 -27.50 -0.70 -5.49
N ILE A 10 -26.48 -0.82 -4.63
CA ILE A 10 -26.58 -1.60 -3.38
C ILE A 10 -26.88 -0.69 -2.18
N TRP A 11 -26.28 0.50 -2.11
CA TRP A 11 -26.40 1.41 -0.97
C TRP A 11 -27.32 2.61 -1.24
N GLY A 12 -27.68 2.89 -2.50
CA GLY A 12 -28.59 3.99 -2.85
C GLY A 12 -27.95 5.39 -2.81
N GLU A 13 -26.64 5.48 -2.63
CA GLU A 13 -25.90 6.76 -2.61
C GLU A 13 -25.16 7.00 -3.93
N GLU A 14 -25.13 8.25 -4.41
CA GLU A 14 -24.44 8.62 -5.66
C GLU A 14 -22.92 8.69 -5.50
N ASP A 15 -22.46 9.17 -4.34
CA ASP A 15 -21.05 9.39 -4.07
C ASP A 15 -20.46 8.27 -3.22
N ILE A 16 -19.48 7.56 -3.78
CA ILE A 16 -18.67 6.63 -2.99
C ILE A 16 -17.70 7.46 -2.15
N PRO A 17 -17.72 7.33 -0.81
CA PRO A 17 -16.63 7.84 0.01
C PRO A 17 -15.35 7.11 -0.39
N CYS A 18 -14.50 7.78 -1.16
CA CYS A 18 -13.22 7.25 -1.59
C CYS A 18 -12.15 7.65 -0.57
N ILE A 19 -11.43 6.67 -0.05
CA ILE A 19 -10.19 6.97 0.66
C ILE A 19 -9.16 7.48 -0.34
N SER A 20 -8.65 8.68 -0.11
CA SER A 20 -7.57 9.21 -0.96
C SER A 20 -6.27 8.55 -0.53
N LEU A 21 -5.66 7.76 -1.42
CA LEU A 21 -4.32 7.23 -1.20
C LEU A 21 -3.23 8.31 -1.28
N SER A 22 -3.58 9.57 -1.57
CA SER A 22 -2.61 10.68 -1.71
C SER A 22 -1.85 10.98 -0.41
N THR A 23 -2.46 10.69 0.74
CA THR A 23 -1.85 10.86 2.07
C THR A 23 -0.98 9.67 2.45
N LEU A 24 -1.19 8.51 1.82
CA LEU A 24 -0.42 7.31 2.10
C LEU A 24 0.97 7.43 1.49
N SER A 25 1.97 7.35 2.36
CA SER A 25 3.36 7.36 1.92
C SER A 25 3.67 6.17 1.01
N ALA A 26 4.67 6.34 0.15
CA ALA A 26 5.20 5.26 -0.66
C ALA A 26 5.62 4.10 0.26
N SER A 27 5.01 2.92 0.05
CA SER A 27 5.35 1.71 0.82
C SER A 27 6.86 1.47 0.83
N VAL A 28 7.41 1.02 1.96
CA VAL A 28 8.82 0.59 2.07
C VAL A 28 9.19 -0.46 1.02
N MET A 29 8.21 -1.25 0.58
CA MET A 29 8.35 -2.22 -0.51
C MET A 29 8.74 -1.58 -1.85
N HIS A 30 8.49 -0.29 -2.08
CA HIS A 30 8.96 0.41 -3.29
C HIS A 30 10.48 0.48 -3.41
N LYS A 31 11.22 0.34 -2.30
CA LYS A 31 12.68 0.24 -2.33
C LYS A 31 13.14 -1.07 -2.97
N LEU A 32 12.29 -2.09 -3.01
CA LEU A 32 12.57 -3.38 -3.64
C LEU A 32 12.12 -3.40 -5.11
N ARG A 33 13.06 -3.74 -5.99
CA ARG A 33 12.81 -3.92 -7.43
C ARG A 33 12.07 -5.23 -7.74
N PRO A 34 11.22 -5.28 -8.79
CA PRO A 34 10.30 -4.26 -9.27
C PRO A 34 8.85 -4.69 -8.98
N GLN A 35 8.17 -4.01 -8.05
CA GLN A 35 6.71 -3.95 -8.12
C GLN A 35 6.32 -2.94 -9.22
N PRO A 36 5.21 -3.16 -9.95
CA PRO A 36 5.05 -2.69 -11.33
C PRO A 36 4.96 -1.17 -11.55
N ALA A 37 4.84 -0.34 -10.51
CA ALA A 37 4.67 1.10 -10.68
C ALA A 37 5.29 1.88 -9.50
N TRP A 38 5.83 3.09 -9.73
CA TRP A 38 6.34 3.99 -8.67
C TRP A 38 5.20 4.60 -7.85
N ASP A 39 4.07 4.69 -8.50
CA ASP A 39 2.85 5.43 -8.19
C ASP A 39 1.83 4.60 -7.41
N ARG A 40 1.99 3.28 -7.35
CA ARG A 40 1.01 2.39 -6.72
C ARG A 40 1.52 1.92 -5.37
N THR A 41 1.05 2.55 -4.30
CA THR A 41 1.15 2.02 -2.94
C THR A 41 0.92 0.50 -2.94
N CYS A 42 1.84 -0.25 -2.31
CA CYS A 42 1.67 -1.70 -2.16
C CYS A 42 0.30 -2.00 -1.56
N THR A 43 -0.43 -2.99 -2.08
CA THR A 43 -1.75 -3.38 -1.58
C THR A 43 -1.75 -3.59 -0.06
N ALA A 44 -0.70 -4.16 0.50
CA ALA A 44 -0.57 -4.36 1.95
C ALA A 44 -0.33 -3.05 2.71
N ALA A 45 0.45 -2.11 2.17
CA ALA A 45 0.63 -0.79 2.79
C ALA A 45 -0.66 0.04 2.70
N ALA A 46 -1.38 -0.05 1.60
CA ALA A 46 -2.70 0.55 1.47
C ALA A 46 -3.71 -0.07 2.45
N ALA A 47 -3.65 -1.38 2.65
CA ALA A 47 -4.46 -2.07 3.65
C ALA A 47 -4.10 -1.62 5.08
N SER A 48 -2.82 -1.48 5.42
CA SER A 48 -2.42 -0.96 6.74
C SER A 48 -2.94 0.46 6.98
N GLY A 49 -2.77 1.34 5.99
CA GLY A 49 -3.28 2.72 6.07
C GLY A 49 -4.79 2.77 6.28
N LEU A 50 -5.54 1.95 5.55
CA LEU A 50 -6.98 1.82 5.74
C LEU A 50 -7.32 1.30 7.14
N LEU A 51 -6.60 0.31 7.66
CA LEU A 51 -6.83 -0.22 9.01
C LEU A 51 -6.61 0.86 10.08
N TRP A 52 -5.57 1.70 9.94
CA TRP A 52 -5.34 2.84 10.83
C TRP A 52 -6.47 3.89 10.76
N GLU A 53 -6.94 4.24 9.57
CA GLU A 53 -8.06 5.17 9.41
C GLU A 53 -9.36 4.62 10.00
N LEU A 54 -9.58 3.32 9.89
CA LEU A 54 -10.74 2.64 10.47
C LEU A 54 -10.63 2.51 12.00
N ASP A 55 -9.42 2.30 12.54
CA ASP A 55 -9.18 2.24 13.99
C ASP A 55 -9.54 3.56 14.70
N MET A 56 -9.38 4.70 14.00
CA MET A 56 -9.78 6.02 14.50
C MET A 56 -11.31 6.21 14.58
N ARG A 57 -12.11 5.32 13.98
CA ARG A 57 -13.57 5.38 14.05
C ARG A 57 -14.05 4.76 15.35
N SER A 58 -14.67 5.57 16.21
CA SER A 58 -15.20 5.13 17.51
C SER A 58 -16.15 3.92 17.41
N GLU A 59 -16.91 3.83 16.32
CA GLU A 59 -17.85 2.76 16.00
C GLU A 59 -17.15 1.41 15.75
N LEU A 60 -15.86 1.45 15.39
CA LEU A 60 -15.02 0.29 15.10
C LEU A 60 -14.01 -0.02 16.20
N GLY A 61 -14.00 0.75 17.30
CA GLY A 61 -13.01 0.60 18.37
C GLY A 61 -12.97 -0.80 19.00
N ALA A 62 -14.09 -1.54 18.98
CA ALA A 62 -14.15 -2.91 19.49
C ALA A 62 -13.29 -3.92 18.69
N PHE A 63 -12.90 -3.58 17.46
CA PHE A 63 -12.10 -4.47 16.60
C PHE A 63 -10.59 -4.28 16.78
N GLU A 64 -10.18 -3.21 17.48
CA GLU A 64 -8.77 -2.86 17.74
C GLU A 64 -7.90 -2.90 16.47
N LEU A 65 -8.43 -2.39 15.35
CA LEU A 65 -7.87 -2.52 13.99
C LEU A 65 -6.41 -2.03 13.88
N GLY A 66 -5.99 -1.14 14.78
CA GLY A 66 -4.61 -0.68 14.90
C GLY A 66 -3.62 -1.83 15.14
N LYS A 67 -4.03 -2.88 15.88
CA LYS A 67 -3.18 -4.07 16.09
C LYS A 67 -2.93 -4.83 14.79
N GLN A 68 -3.94 -4.92 13.93
CA GLN A 68 -3.85 -5.57 12.63
C GLN A 68 -3.04 -4.69 11.66
N ALA A 69 -3.20 -3.36 11.72
CA ALA A 69 -2.39 -2.43 10.96
C ALA A 69 -0.90 -2.59 11.31
N GLU A 70 -0.56 -2.56 12.60
CA GLU A 70 0.80 -2.79 13.10
C GLU A 70 1.34 -4.16 12.67
N ALA A 71 0.54 -5.23 12.78
CA ALA A 71 0.95 -6.55 12.34
C ALA A 71 1.27 -6.62 10.84
N VAL A 72 0.50 -5.92 10.00
CA VAL A 72 0.75 -5.82 8.55
C VAL A 72 2.05 -5.05 8.29
N GLU A 73 2.28 -3.93 8.98
CA GLU A 73 3.51 -3.14 8.88
C GLU A 73 4.75 -3.95 9.28
N CYS A 74 4.73 -4.60 10.45
CA CYS A 74 5.80 -5.48 10.89
C CYS A 74 6.07 -6.62 9.88
N SER A 75 5.00 -7.20 9.32
CA SER A 75 5.14 -8.25 8.30
C SER A 75 5.80 -7.73 7.03
N LEU A 76 5.52 -6.49 6.63
CA LEU A 76 6.15 -5.85 5.49
C LEU A 76 7.63 -5.57 5.72
N ASP A 77 8.02 -5.17 6.94
CA ASP A 77 9.42 -4.98 7.29
C ASP A 77 10.21 -6.29 7.25
N VAL A 78 9.66 -7.36 7.84
CA VAL A 78 10.28 -8.69 7.78
C VAL A 78 10.40 -9.17 6.34
N LEU A 79 9.35 -8.96 5.52
CA LEU A 79 9.38 -9.31 4.10
C LEU A 79 10.44 -8.50 3.35
N LEU A 80 10.55 -7.21 3.64
CA LEU A 80 11.54 -6.31 3.07
C LEU A 80 12.97 -6.82 3.38
N ASP A 81 13.23 -7.18 4.63
CA ASP A 81 14.52 -7.71 5.06
C ASP A 81 14.84 -9.05 4.38
N ALA A 82 13.88 -9.97 4.35
CA ALA A 82 14.05 -11.28 3.71
C ALA A 82 14.37 -11.15 2.21
N LEU A 83 13.65 -10.26 1.52
CA LEU A 83 13.87 -9.99 0.10
C LEU A 83 15.20 -9.26 -0.14
N THR A 84 15.58 -8.32 0.72
CA THR A 84 16.87 -7.62 0.67
C THR A 84 18.02 -8.61 0.82
N ALA A 85 17.98 -9.45 1.86
CA ALA A 85 18.97 -10.49 2.11
C ALA A 85 19.06 -11.48 0.93
N ARG A 86 17.93 -11.89 0.36
CA ARG A 86 17.90 -12.75 -0.84
C ARG A 86 18.60 -12.10 -2.03
N ARG A 87 18.39 -10.80 -2.25
CA ARG A 87 19.04 -10.09 -3.37
C ARG A 87 20.54 -10.02 -3.19
N LEU A 88 21.01 -9.70 -1.98
CA LEU A 88 22.42 -9.66 -1.65
C LEU A 88 23.10 -11.01 -1.87
N ARG A 89 22.49 -12.12 -1.43
CA ARG A 89 23.01 -13.48 -1.66
C ARG A 89 23.15 -13.83 -3.15
N LEU A 90 22.31 -13.24 -4.00
CA LEU A 90 22.35 -13.43 -5.45
C LEU A 90 23.27 -12.42 -6.17
N GLY A 91 24.05 -11.62 -5.43
CA GLY A 91 24.91 -10.57 -5.99
C GLY A 91 24.13 -9.44 -6.69
N ARG A 92 22.85 -9.26 -6.36
CA ARG A 92 21.98 -8.25 -6.98
C ARG A 92 21.94 -6.98 -6.13
N SER A 93 21.91 -5.81 -6.79
CA SER A 93 21.73 -4.53 -6.08
C SER A 93 20.40 -4.49 -5.33
N ILE A 94 20.41 -3.91 -4.13
CA ILE A 94 19.21 -3.61 -3.35
C ILE A 94 18.49 -2.42 -3.98
N THR A 95 19.25 -1.37 -4.28
CA THR A 95 18.71 -0.12 -4.84
C THR A 95 18.24 -0.30 -6.27
N ARG A 96 17.11 0.35 -6.60
CA ARG A 96 16.67 0.57 -7.98
C ARG A 96 17.71 1.48 -8.64
N LYS A 97 18.45 1.01 -9.67
CA LYS A 97 19.12 1.95 -10.59
C LYS A 97 18.04 2.92 -11.05
N GLN A 98 18.24 4.24 -10.86
CA GLN A 98 17.37 5.23 -11.50
C GLN A 98 17.21 4.78 -12.94
N ARG A 99 15.96 4.60 -13.39
CA ARG A 99 15.74 4.49 -14.83
C ARG A 99 16.21 5.85 -15.31
N HIS A 100 17.37 5.91 -15.97
CA HIS A 100 17.76 7.11 -16.69
C HIS A 100 16.53 7.45 -17.52
N ASN A 101 15.92 8.57 -17.18
CA ASN A 101 14.83 9.16 -17.94
C ASN A 101 15.50 9.59 -19.25
N ARG A 102 15.76 8.64 -20.15
CA ARG A 102 16.22 8.94 -21.50
C ARG A 102 14.99 9.50 -22.20
N ASN A 103 14.87 10.82 -22.06
CA ASN A 103 14.26 11.76 -22.96
C ASN A 103 13.01 11.21 -23.67
N CYS A 104 11.85 11.51 -23.10
CA CYS A 104 10.70 11.83 -23.94
C CYS A 104 11.10 13.05 -24.77
N ILE A 105 11.44 12.82 -26.04
CA ILE A 105 11.28 13.82 -27.11
C ILE A 105 9.93 13.51 -27.73
#